data_AF-A0A6V8DDC2-F1
#
_entry.id   AF-A0A6V8DDC2-F1
#
_cell.length_a   1.000
_cell.length_b   1.000
_cell.length_c   1.000
_cell.angle_alpha   90.00
_cell.angle_beta   90.00
_cell.angle_gamma   90.00
#
_symmetry.space_group_name_H-M   'P 1'
#
loop_
_entity.id
_entity.type
_entity.pdbx_description
1 polymer ?
#
loop_
_entity_poly.entity_id
_entity_poly.type
_entity_poly.pdbx_seq_one_letter_code
_entity_poly.pdbx_strand_id
1 'polypeptide(L)' 'MADATPHRTYERSWEDIESMLTAAEAKQQDWKDWFEQCREAGDREGMKDAARNHKALEGVIKTLRWTLGEVGVASPLA' A
#
# COMPACT_ATOMS: atom_id res chain seq x y z
N MET A 1 -28.36 14.88 -9.35
CA MET A 1 -27.26 15.25 -8.44
C MET A 1 -26.06 15.56 -9.30
N ALA A 2 -25.35 16.66 -9.07
CA ALA A 2 -24.17 17.00 -9.85
C ALA A 2 -23.11 15.92 -9.60
N ASP A 3 -22.74 15.22 -10.66
CA ASP A 3 -21.61 14.30 -10.70
C ASP A 3 -20.35 15.16 -10.64
N ALA A 4 -19.88 15.42 -9.41
CA ALA A 4 -18.68 16.22 -9.19
C ALA A 4 -17.47 15.35 -9.53
N THR A 5 -17.09 15.33 -10.81
CA THR A 5 -15.83 14.74 -11.24
C THR A 5 -14.71 15.29 -10.35
N PRO A 6 -13.96 14.44 -9.64
CA PRO A 6 -12.91 14.89 -8.75
C PRO A 6 -11.87 15.68 -9.53
N HIS A 7 -11.52 16.88 -9.04
CA HIS A 7 -10.45 17.68 -9.63
C HIS A 7 -9.11 16.94 -9.48
N ARG A 8 -8.36 16.82 -10.59
CA ARG A 8 -7.04 16.18 -10.62
C ARG A 8 -6.02 17.19 -11.11
N THR A 9 -4.95 17.38 -10.35
CA THR A 9 -3.90 18.33 -10.67
C THR A 9 -2.96 17.80 -11.77
N TYR A 10 -2.81 16.48 -11.91
CA TYR A 10 -1.84 15.82 -12.80
C TYR A 10 -0.37 16.24 -12.59
N GLU A 11 -0.06 16.92 -11.48
CA GLU A 11 1.27 17.47 -11.17
C GLU A 11 2.19 16.51 -10.40
N ARG A 12 1.78 15.27 -10.14
CA ARG A 12 2.64 14.31 -9.42
C ARG A 12 3.83 13.91 -10.29
N SER A 13 5.03 14.09 -9.76
CA SER A 13 6.27 13.66 -10.40
C SER A 13 6.50 12.16 -10.20
N TRP A 14 7.43 11.59 -10.95
CA TRP A 14 7.89 10.22 -10.74
C TRP A 14 8.53 10.03 -9.35
N GLU A 15 9.27 11.04 -8.88
CA GLU A 15 9.88 11.04 -7.54
C GLU A 15 8.82 10.98 -6.43
N ASP A 16 7.70 11.69 -6.59
CA ASP A 16 6.59 11.61 -5.63
C ASP A 16 6.00 10.19 -5.55
N ILE A 17 5.91 9.50 -6.69
CA ILE A 17 5.37 8.14 -6.78
C ILE A 17 6.36 7.13 -6.20
N GLU A 18 7.66 7.27 -6.44
CA GLU A 18 8.71 6.44 -5.83
C GLU A 18 8.78 6.65 -4.31
N SER A 19 8.66 7.88 -3.84
CA SER A 19 8.58 8.21 -2.42
C SER A 19 7.36 7.55 -1.77
N MET A 20 6.20 7.58 -2.44
CA MET A 20 5.00 6.90 -1.98
C MET A 20 5.16 5.37 -1.96
N LEU A 21 5.84 4.80 -2.96
CA LEU A 21 6.15 3.36 -2.98
C LEU A 21 7.01 2.97 -1.78
N THR A 22 8.08 3.73 -1.54
CA THR A 22 8.98 3.51 -0.39
C THR A 22 8.22 3.61 0.94
N ALA A 23 7.35 4.62 1.08
CA ALA A 23 6.52 4.78 2.27
C ALA A 23 5.52 3.62 2.46
N ALA A 24 4.92 3.13 1.37
CA ALA A 24 3.99 2.00 1.42
C ALA A 24 4.69 0.70 1.83
N GLU A 25 5.90 0.43 1.31
CA GLU A 25 6.73 -0.72 1.68
C GLU A 25 7.17 -0.65 3.15
N ALA A 26 7.61 0.53 3.62
CA ALA A 26 7.95 0.74 5.02
C ALA A 26 6.73 0.49 5.93
N LYS A 27 5.57 1.03 5.56
CA LYS A 27 4.33 0.81 6.33
C LYS A 27 3.90 -0.66 6.33
N GLN A 28 4.14 -1.37 5.24
CA GLN A 28 3.85 -2.80 5.16
C GLN A 28 4.73 -3.59 6.13
N GLN A 29 6.01 -3.23 6.22
CA GLN A 29 6.93 -3.81 7.18
C GLN A 29 6.52 -3.49 8.63
N ASP A 30 6.10 -2.26 8.94
CA ASP A 30 5.57 -1.91 10.27
C ASP A 30 4.42 -2.84 10.70
N TRP A 31 3.49 -3.13 9.77
CA TRP A 31 2.36 -4.02 10.06
C TRP A 31 2.78 -5.46 10.26
N LYS A 32 3.84 -5.91 9.58
CA LYS A 32 4.43 -7.23 9.82
C LYS A 32 5.06 -7.29 11.20
N ASP A 33 5.82 -6.27 11.59
CA ASP A 33 6.45 -6.22 12.92
C ASP A 33 5.40 -6.13 14.04
N TRP A 34 4.33 -5.37 13.82
CA TRP A 34 3.19 -5.30 14.73
C TRP A 34 2.47 -6.65 14.86
N PHE A 35 2.29 -7.39 13.76
CA PHE A 35 1.71 -8.73 13.81
C PHE A 35 2.52 -9.66 14.72
N GLU A 36 3.84 -9.64 14.61
CA GLU A 36 4.73 -10.47 15.42
C GLU A 36 4.63 -10.09 16.91
N GLN A 37 4.59 -8.80 17.23
CA GLN A 37 4.37 -8.31 18.60
C GLN A 37 3.01 -8.78 19.17
N CYS A 38 1.93 -8.65 18.41
CA CYS A 38 0.62 -9.15 18.82
C CYS A 38 0.62 -10.67 19.01
N ARG A 39 1.34 -11.42 18.16
CA ARG A 39 1.47 -12.88 18.29
C ARG A 39 2.17 -13.26 19.59
N GLU A 40 3.25 -12.57 19.95
CA GLU A 40 3.96 -12.78 21.23
C GLU A 40 3.09 -12.43 22.43
N ALA A 41 2.25 -11.40 22.32
CA ALA A 41 1.30 -10.99 23.36
C ALA A 41 0.02 -11.84 23.43
N GLY A 42 -0.22 -12.73 22.46
CA GLY A 42 -1.48 -13.49 22.35
C GLY A 42 -2.70 -12.65 21.91
N ASP A 43 -2.48 -11.46 21.35
CA ASP A 43 -3.52 -10.54 20.89
C ASP A 43 -4.02 -10.92 19.49
N ARG A 44 -5.13 -11.66 19.46
CA ARG A 44 -5.74 -12.15 18.22
C ARG A 44 -6.40 -11.05 17.39
N GLU A 45 -6.91 -9.99 18.01
CA GLU A 45 -7.54 -8.88 17.28
C GLU A 45 -6.47 -8.03 16.61
N GLY A 46 -5.40 -7.69 17.34
CA GLY A 46 -4.25 -6.99 16.79
C GLY A 46 -3.59 -7.75 15.64
N MET A 47 -3.43 -9.08 15.75
CA MET A 47 -2.95 -9.92 14.64
C MET A 47 -3.85 -9.81 13.39
N LYS A 48 -5.17 -9.85 13.56
CA LYS A 48 -6.11 -9.77 12.43
C LYS A 48 -6.03 -8.40 11.74
N ASP A 49 -5.95 -7.34 12.53
CA ASP A 49 -5.83 -5.98 11.99
C ASP A 49 -4.50 -5.76 11.29
N ALA A 50 -3.40 -6.24 11.86
CA ALA A 50 -2.08 -6.19 11.24
C ALA A 50 -2.06 -6.91 9.88
N ALA A 51 -2.57 -8.15 9.84
CA ALA A 51 -2.62 -8.94 8.61
C ALA A 51 -3.49 -8.27 7.52
N ARG A 52 -4.64 -7.68 7.91
CA ARG A 52 -5.52 -6.97 6.97
C ARG A 52 -4.83 -5.76 6.35
N ASN A 53 -4.18 -4.94 7.17
CA ASN A 53 -3.52 -3.72 6.68
C ASN A 53 -2.28 -4.05 5.84
N HIS A 54 -1.48 -5.04 6.24
CA HIS A 54 -0.39 -5.56 5.44
C HIS A 54 -0.88 -6.01 4.05
N LYS A 55 -1.98 -6.77 4.00
CA LYS A 55 -2.56 -7.26 2.75
C LYS A 55 -3.11 -6.13 1.86
N ALA A 56 -3.72 -5.11 2.45
CA ALA A 56 -4.18 -3.94 1.71
C ALA A 56 -3.01 -3.20 1.02
N LEU A 57 -1.87 -3.10 1.70
CA LEU A 57 -0.67 -2.45 1.16
C LEU A 57 -0.06 -3.22 -0.02
N GLU A 58 -0.21 -4.55 -0.11
CA GLU A 58 0.24 -5.30 -1.29
C GLU A 58 -0.42 -4.78 -2.58
N GLY A 59 -1.72 -4.46 -2.54
CA GLY A 59 -2.43 -3.89 -3.69
C GLY A 59 -1.98 -2.47 -4.02
N VAL A 60 -1.70 -1.66 -3.00
CA VAL A 60 -1.18 -0.29 -3.15
C VAL A 60 0.21 -0.33 -3.79
N ILE A 61 1.12 -1.12 -3.23
CA ILE A 61 2.49 -1.31 -3.72
C ILE A 61 2.47 -1.79 -5.17
N LYS A 62 1.68 -2.81 -5.49
CA LYS A 62 1.55 -3.32 -6.86
C LYS A 62 1.07 -2.24 -7.84
N THR A 63 0.12 -1.41 -7.42
CA THR A 63 -0.39 -0.31 -8.25
C THR A 63 0.66 0.76 -8.49
N LEU A 64 1.45 1.11 -7.46
CA LEU A 64 2.54 2.08 -7.60
C LEU A 64 3.65 1.55 -8.51
N ARG A 65 4.06 0.30 -8.36
CA ARG A 65 5.04 -0.36 -9.24
C ARG A 65 4.58 -0.42 -10.69
N TRP A 66 3.32 -0.77 -10.92
CA TRP A 66 2.72 -0.71 -12.25
C TRP A 66 2.72 0.73 -12.81
N THR A 67 2.38 1.72 -11.98
CA THR A 67 2.36 3.14 -12.37
C THR A 67 3.75 3.61 -12.81
N LEU A 68 4.80 3.18 -12.08
CA LEU A 68 6.21 3.45 -12.39
C LEU A 68 6.75 2.67 -13.61
N GLY A 69 5.97 1.74 -14.17
CA GLY A 69 6.41 0.92 -15.29
C GLY A 69 7.46 -0.12 -14.92
N GLU A 70 7.41 -0.64 -13.68
CA GLU A 70 8.35 -1.68 -13.21
C GLU A 70 8.33 -2.92 -14.13
N VAL A 71 9.52 -3.33 -14.56
CA VAL A 71 9.68 -4.50 -15.43
C VAL A 71 9.16 -5.75 -14.71
N GLY A 72 8.21 -6.44 -15.34
CA GLY A 72 7.57 -7.64 -14.78
C GLY A 72 6.21 -7.37 -14.11
N VAL A 73 5.79 -6.10 -13.97
CA VAL A 73 4.45 -5.76 -13.45
C VAL A 73 3.52 -5.39 -14.60
N ALA A 74 2.82 -6.38 -15.16
CA ALA A 74 1.97 -6.18 -16.34
C ALA A 74 0.65 -5.42 -16.05
N SER A 75 0.05 -5.63 -14.88
CA SER A 75 -1.24 -5.04 -14.51
C SER A 75 -1.34 -4.88 -12.99
N PRO A 76 -2.00 -3.82 -12.48
CA PRO A 76 -2.22 -3.63 -11.06
C PRO A 76 -3.33 -4.55 -10.50
N LEU A 77 -4.14 -5.16 -11.37
CA LEU A 77 -5.32 -5.97 -11.01
C LEU A 77 -5.19 -7.47 -11.33
N ALA A 78 -4.17 -7.87 -12.09
CA ALA A 78 -3.97 -9.27 -12.51
C ALA A 78 -3.35 -10.13 -11.41
#